data_AF-A0A6M3IYI9-F1
#
_entry.id   AF-A0A6M3IYI9-F1
#
_cell.length_a   1.000
_cell.length_b   1.000
_cell.length_c   1.000
_cell.angle_alpha   90.00
_cell.angle_beta   90.00
_cell.angle_gamma   90.00
#
_symmetry.space_group_name_H-M   'P 1'
#
loop_
_entity.id
_entity.type
_entity.pdbx_description
1 polymer ?
#
loop_
_entity_poly.entity_id
_entity_poly.type
_entity_poly.pdbx_seq_one_letter_code
_entity_poly.pdbx_strand_id
1 'polypeptide(L)'
;MKGRRGMDKIKKLAKLEQKIRQERVALEEEKRQKVYIPQLIKYIGRYFVYRNNTYGSDTKPWDEFYKVIDFIDNSFIVENFSVDCYGKAVIQIESKFIYIDGRKPFDGDSEEEITKEEYERERIKVCQELLGQESMRKYLERTK
;
A
#
# COMPACT_ATOMS: atom_id res chain seq x y z
N MET A 1 -61.36 -4.66 0.49
CA MET A 1 -60.33 -3.60 0.63
C MET A 1 -59.19 -3.97 1.60
N LYS A 2 -58.56 -5.17 1.50
CA LYS A 2 -57.47 -5.59 2.42
C LYS A 2 -56.03 -5.45 1.83
N GLY A 3 -55.87 -5.28 0.52
CA GLY A 3 -54.56 -5.22 -0.15
C GLY A 3 -53.79 -3.88 -0.03
N ARG A 4 -54.47 -2.73 0.10
CA ARG A 4 -53.81 -1.40 0.15
C ARG A 4 -52.99 -1.19 1.44
N ARG A 5 -53.52 -1.58 2.60
CA ARG A 5 -52.84 -1.40 3.90
C ARG A 5 -51.55 -2.24 4.04
N GLY A 6 -51.47 -3.39 3.40
CA GLY A 6 -50.25 -4.22 3.37
C GLY A 6 -49.17 -3.60 2.48
N MET A 7 -49.55 -3.08 1.32
CA MET A 7 -48.63 -2.42 0.39
C MET A 7 -48.06 -1.10 0.96
N ASP A 8 -48.87 -0.34 1.71
CA ASP A 8 -48.41 0.87 2.41
C ASP A 8 -47.40 0.55 3.54
N LYS A 9 -47.55 -0.60 4.21
CA LYS A 9 -46.57 -1.07 5.21
C LYS A 9 -45.26 -1.50 4.57
N ILE A 10 -45.31 -2.23 3.45
CA ILE A 10 -44.11 -2.64 2.69
C ILE A 10 -43.35 -1.41 2.18
N LYS A 11 -44.05 -0.41 1.62
CA LYS A 11 -43.42 0.85 1.19
C LYS A 11 -42.78 1.62 2.35
N LYS A 12 -43.36 1.59 3.55
CA LYS A 12 -42.76 2.21 4.74
C LYS A 12 -41.50 1.46 5.20
N LEU A 13 -41.51 0.14 5.19
CA LEU A 13 -40.35 -0.68 5.54
C LEU A 13 -39.18 -0.47 4.57
N ALA A 14 -39.44 -0.49 3.25
CA ALA A 14 -38.41 -0.22 2.25
C ALA A 14 -37.75 1.17 2.41
N LYS A 15 -38.56 2.19 2.75
CA LYS A 15 -38.04 3.54 3.05
C LYS A 15 -37.17 3.56 4.33
N LEU A 16 -37.54 2.81 5.35
CA LEU A 16 -36.75 2.68 6.59
C LEU A 16 -35.43 1.95 6.32
N GLU A 17 -35.45 0.85 5.57
CA GLU A 17 -34.23 0.12 5.17
C GLU A 17 -33.28 1.01 4.36
N GLN A 18 -33.81 1.78 3.42
CA GLN A 18 -33.03 2.74 2.65
C GLN A 18 -32.41 3.81 3.57
N LYS A 19 -33.17 4.34 4.53
CA LYS A 19 -32.68 5.34 5.50
C LYS A 19 -31.55 4.76 6.37
N ILE A 20 -31.75 3.56 6.91
CA ILE A 20 -30.73 2.85 7.71
C ILE A 20 -29.47 2.61 6.88
N ARG A 21 -29.61 2.20 5.62
CA ARG A 21 -28.46 2.01 4.73
C ARG A 21 -27.69 3.31 4.49
N GLN A 22 -28.38 4.41 4.24
CA GLN A 22 -27.75 5.72 4.05
C GLN A 22 -27.05 6.19 5.34
N GLU A 23 -27.67 6.01 6.50
CA GLU A 23 -27.07 6.34 7.80
C GLU A 23 -25.81 5.50 8.08
N ARG A 24 -25.82 4.20 7.73
CA ARG A 24 -24.64 3.33 7.85
C ARG A 24 -23.48 3.81 6.98
N VAL A 25 -23.74 4.11 5.71
CA VAL A 25 -22.72 4.62 4.78
C VAL A 25 -22.16 5.96 5.27
N ALA A 26 -23.03 6.86 5.74
CA ALA A 26 -22.60 8.14 6.28
C ALA A 26 -21.72 7.99 7.53
N LEU A 27 -22.07 7.06 8.43
CA LEU A 27 -21.31 6.81 9.66
C LEU A 27 -19.98 6.12 9.39
N GLU A 28 -19.91 5.22 8.40
CA GLU A 28 -18.67 4.63 7.93
C GLU A 28 -17.74 5.67 7.31
N GLU A 29 -18.27 6.54 6.45
CA GLU A 29 -17.50 7.62 5.85
C GLU A 29 -17.04 8.65 6.89
N GLU A 30 -17.88 8.97 7.89
CA GLU A 30 -17.48 9.84 9.00
C GLU A 30 -16.33 9.24 9.81
N LYS A 31 -16.40 7.94 10.14
CA LYS A 31 -15.30 7.25 10.81
C LYS A 31 -14.04 7.26 9.94
N ARG A 32 -14.18 7.01 8.63
CA ARG A 32 -13.08 7.07 7.65
C ARG A 32 -12.35 8.41 7.69
N GLN A 33 -13.11 9.50 7.59
CA GLN A 33 -12.56 10.85 7.54
C GLN A 33 -11.98 11.29 8.89
N LYS A 34 -12.61 10.94 10.01
CA LYS A 34 -12.19 11.43 11.34
C LYS A 34 -11.16 10.57 12.04
N VAL A 35 -11.10 9.27 11.74
CA VAL A 35 -10.26 8.31 12.46
C VAL A 35 -9.19 7.72 11.56
N TYR A 36 -9.60 7.13 10.44
CA TYR A 36 -8.69 6.34 9.60
C TYR A 36 -7.71 7.21 8.81
N ILE A 37 -8.21 8.19 8.04
CA ILE A 37 -7.35 9.06 7.23
C ILE A 37 -6.29 9.79 8.08
N PRO A 38 -6.62 10.40 9.24
CA PRO A 38 -5.62 11.03 10.09
C PRO A 38 -4.58 10.06 10.66
N GLN A 39 -4.92 8.78 10.85
CA GLN A 39 -3.93 7.77 11.25
C GLN A 39 -2.98 7.43 10.11
N LEU A 40 -3.52 7.27 8.89
CA LEU A 40 -2.72 6.96 7.69
C LEU A 40 -1.75 8.09 7.34
N ILE A 41 -2.17 9.36 7.46
CA ILE A 41 -1.31 10.52 7.20
C ILE A 41 -0.06 10.54 8.11
N LYS A 42 -0.13 9.97 9.33
CA LYS A 42 1.04 9.90 10.24
C LYS A 42 2.17 9.01 9.74
N TYR A 43 1.90 8.18 8.73
CA TYR A 43 2.92 7.34 8.11
C TYR A 43 3.75 8.10 7.07
N ILE A 44 3.30 9.27 6.62
CA ILE A 44 4.07 10.11 5.67
C ILE A 44 5.43 10.45 6.28
N GLY A 45 6.49 10.21 5.50
CA GLY A 45 7.88 10.40 5.89
C GLY A 45 8.50 9.24 6.68
N ARG A 46 7.73 8.18 6.99
CA ARG A 46 8.25 6.97 7.63
C ARG A 46 8.84 5.99 6.62
N TYR A 47 9.67 5.09 7.12
CA TYR A 47 10.45 4.13 6.35
C TYR A 47 10.13 2.72 6.81
N PHE A 48 9.98 1.80 5.86
CA PHE A 48 9.62 0.42 6.12
C PHE A 48 10.51 -0.51 5.31
N VAL A 49 10.77 -1.69 5.87
CA VAL A 49 11.29 -2.82 5.12
C VAL A 49 10.22 -3.90 5.06
N TYR A 50 9.93 -4.35 3.84
CA TYR A 50 9.12 -5.51 3.57
C TYR A 50 10.05 -6.68 3.27
N ARG A 51 10.12 -7.63 4.18
CA ARG A 51 10.90 -8.85 3.96
C ARG A 51 9.98 -9.85 3.25
N ASN A 52 10.16 -10.02 1.94
CA ASN A 52 9.32 -10.95 1.21
C ASN A 52 9.69 -12.39 1.59
N ASN A 53 8.87 -12.97 2.47
CA ASN A 53 9.05 -14.32 3.03
C ASN A 53 8.01 -15.31 2.50
N THR A 54 7.44 -15.10 1.30
CA THR A 54 6.30 -15.91 0.81
C THR A 54 6.59 -17.40 0.89
N TYR A 55 5.98 -18.03 1.91
CA TYR A 55 5.88 -19.47 2.08
C TYR A 55 5.23 -20.05 0.80
N GLY A 56 6.02 -20.75 -0.02
CA GLY A 56 5.53 -21.45 -1.21
C GLY A 56 5.94 -20.85 -2.56
N SER A 57 6.76 -19.80 -2.62
CA SER A 57 7.42 -19.38 -3.86
C SER A 57 8.85 -19.95 -3.91
N ASP A 58 9.23 -20.65 -4.99
CA ASP A 58 10.62 -21.13 -5.22
C ASP A 58 11.65 -19.99 -5.39
N THR A 59 11.20 -18.73 -5.32
CA THR A 59 12.03 -17.54 -5.33
C THR A 59 12.67 -17.29 -3.97
N LYS A 60 13.98 -17.00 -3.97
CA LYS A 60 14.71 -16.60 -2.76
C LYS A 60 14.08 -15.33 -2.16
N PRO A 61 14.07 -15.19 -0.82
CA PRO A 61 13.62 -13.96 -0.17
C PRO A 61 14.51 -12.79 -0.59
N TRP A 62 13.90 -11.62 -0.83
CA TRP A 62 14.59 -10.34 -0.95
C TRP A 62 13.83 -9.28 -0.14
N ASP A 63 14.56 -8.25 0.28
CA ASP A 63 14.00 -7.13 1.01
C ASP A 63 13.59 -6.02 0.04
N GLU A 64 12.42 -5.44 0.28
CA GLU A 64 11.94 -4.25 -0.41
C GLU A 64 11.82 -3.11 0.60
N PHE A 65 12.46 -1.99 0.30
CA PHE A 65 12.49 -0.84 1.17
C PHE A 65 11.51 0.21 0.66
N TYR A 66 10.76 0.80 1.57
CA TYR A 66 9.70 1.76 1.28
C TYR A 66 9.89 3.03 2.08
N LYS A 67 9.68 4.18 1.43
CA LYS A 67 9.48 5.47 2.08
C LYS A 67 8.14 6.02 1.66
N VAL A 68 7.28 6.32 2.64
CA VAL A 68 5.99 6.95 2.37
C VAL A 68 6.20 8.42 2.04
N ILE A 69 5.86 8.81 0.82
CA ILE A 69 5.97 10.19 0.34
C ILE A 69 4.68 10.95 0.62
N ASP A 70 3.53 10.35 0.28
CA ASP A 70 2.23 11.01 0.37
C ASP A 70 1.09 9.99 0.48
N PHE A 71 -0.14 10.47 0.74
CA PHE A 71 -1.36 9.69 0.77
C PHE A 71 -2.44 10.33 -0.09
N ILE A 72 -2.86 9.65 -1.15
CA ILE A 72 -3.84 10.14 -2.14
C ILE A 72 -4.85 9.04 -2.42
N ASP A 73 -6.14 9.36 -2.38
CA ASP A 73 -7.24 8.46 -2.80
C ASP A 73 -7.18 7.03 -2.23
N ASN A 74 -6.76 6.89 -0.96
CA ASN A 74 -6.59 5.62 -0.24
C ASN A 74 -5.39 4.76 -0.67
N SER A 75 -4.41 5.40 -1.30
CA SER A 75 -3.14 4.79 -1.61
C SER A 75 -2.01 5.62 -1.02
N PHE A 76 -0.96 4.95 -0.55
CA PHE A 76 0.30 5.61 -0.28
C PHE A 76 1.09 5.74 -1.57
N ILE A 77 1.62 6.94 -1.81
CA ILE A 77 2.69 7.14 -2.78
C ILE A 77 3.99 6.83 -2.07
N VAL A 78 4.74 5.86 -2.59
CA VAL A 78 5.97 5.38 -1.96
C VAL A 78 7.15 5.46 -2.92
N GLU A 79 8.30 5.93 -2.44
CA GLU A 79 9.58 5.56 -3.08
C GLU A 79 9.89 4.15 -2.60
N ASN A 80 10.21 3.24 -3.52
CA ASN A 80 10.68 1.92 -3.19
C ASN A 80 11.96 1.57 -3.94
N PHE A 81 12.72 0.67 -3.32
CA PHE A 81 13.86 0.06 -3.98
C PHE A 81 14.11 -1.35 -3.48
N SER A 82 14.74 -2.16 -4.33
CA SER A 82 15.13 -3.53 -4.00
C SER A 82 16.24 -4.01 -4.91
N VAL A 83 16.86 -5.11 -4.51
CA VAL A 83 17.73 -5.93 -5.36
C VAL A 83 17.13 -7.33 -5.35
N ASP A 84 16.75 -7.83 -6.52
CA ASP A 84 16.15 -9.15 -6.61
C ASP A 84 17.18 -10.28 -6.41
N CYS A 85 16.71 -11.52 -6.36
CA CYS A 85 17.57 -12.68 -6.17
C CYS A 85 18.58 -12.94 -7.30
N TYR A 86 18.46 -12.24 -8.43
CA TYR A 86 19.39 -12.29 -9.57
C TYR A 86 20.36 -11.10 -9.58
N GLY A 87 20.33 -10.26 -8.54
CA GLY A 87 21.15 -9.07 -8.44
C GLY A 87 20.58 -7.87 -9.19
N LYS A 88 19.41 -7.96 -9.82
CA LYS A 88 18.82 -6.84 -10.55
C LYS A 88 18.31 -5.79 -9.55
N ALA A 89 18.84 -4.59 -9.67
CA ALA A 89 18.47 -3.48 -8.81
C ALA A 89 17.33 -2.67 -9.42
N VAL A 90 16.41 -2.17 -8.59
CA VAL A 90 15.28 -1.33 -8.98
C VAL A 90 15.11 -0.19 -7.97
N ILE A 91 14.84 1.01 -8.47
CA ILE A 91 14.37 2.16 -7.69
C ILE A 91 13.20 2.77 -8.46
N GLN A 92 12.06 2.97 -7.80
CA GLN A 92 10.85 3.49 -8.43
C GLN A 92 9.97 4.23 -7.43
N ILE A 93 9.01 5.00 -7.96
CA ILE A 93 7.93 5.60 -7.18
C ILE A 93 6.64 4.94 -7.64
N GLU A 94 5.86 4.40 -6.72
CA GLU A 94 4.60 3.73 -7.03
C GLU A 94 3.47 4.11 -6.08
N SER A 95 2.25 3.78 -6.47
CA SER A 95 1.06 3.91 -5.64
C SER A 95 0.71 2.54 -5.06
N LYS A 96 0.77 2.40 -3.73
CA LYS A 96 0.35 1.19 -3.02
C LYS A 96 -1.02 1.38 -2.38
N PHE A 97 -1.95 0.52 -2.76
CA PHE A 97 -3.29 0.47 -2.18
C PHE A 97 -3.23 -0.01 -0.72
N ILE A 98 -4.07 0.58 0.13
CA ILE A 98 -4.13 0.25 1.57
C ILE A 98 -5.50 -0.35 1.86
N TYR A 99 -5.51 -1.51 2.52
CA TYR A 99 -6.75 -2.06 3.05
C TYR A 99 -7.21 -1.26 4.28
N ILE A 100 -8.49 -0.89 4.31
CA ILE A 100 -9.11 0.01 5.29
C ILE A 100 -9.34 -0.71 6.65
N ASP A 101 -8.50 -1.68 7.00
CA ASP A 101 -8.59 -2.33 8.32
C ASP A 101 -7.92 -1.48 9.42
N GLY A 102 -7.13 -0.47 9.02
CA GLY A 102 -6.51 0.53 9.90
C GLY A 102 -5.43 -0.02 10.83
N ARG A 103 -5.01 -1.28 10.66
CA ARG A 103 -4.03 -1.93 11.53
C ARG A 103 -2.61 -1.86 10.96
N LYS A 104 -2.47 -1.80 9.63
CA LYS A 104 -1.17 -1.77 8.95
C LYS A 104 -1.19 -0.85 7.72
N PRO A 105 -0.07 -0.16 7.41
CA PRO A 105 0.04 0.71 6.25
C PRO A 105 0.12 -0.06 4.92
N PHE A 106 0.61 -1.30 4.91
CA PHE A 106 0.62 -2.16 3.72
C PHE A 106 0.17 -3.59 4.06
N ASP A 107 -0.07 -4.38 3.01
CA ASP A 107 -0.50 -5.78 3.11
C ASP A 107 0.75 -6.68 3.16
N GLY A 108 1.01 -7.27 4.34
CA GLY A 108 2.28 -7.94 4.61
C GLY A 108 2.37 -8.65 5.95
N ASP A 109 2.87 -9.88 5.92
CA ASP A 109 3.12 -10.68 7.13
C ASP A 109 4.33 -10.18 7.94
N SER A 110 5.29 -9.50 7.31
CA SER A 110 6.48 -8.95 7.99
C SER A 110 6.92 -7.60 7.41
N GLU A 111 6.29 -6.55 7.90
CA GLU A 111 6.73 -5.16 7.74
C GLU A 111 7.32 -4.68 9.06
N GLU A 112 8.53 -4.13 8.98
CA GLU A 112 9.19 -3.49 10.12
C GLU A 112 9.46 -2.02 9.77
N GLU A 113 9.09 -1.11 10.68
CA GLU A 113 9.50 0.29 10.60
C GLU A 113 11.01 0.37 10.86
N ILE A 114 11.74 1.01 9.95
CA ILE A 114 13.19 1.17 10.01
C ILE A 114 13.56 2.64 10.16
N THR A 115 14.81 2.92 10.52
CA THR A 115 15.27 4.31 10.60
C THR A 115 15.59 4.87 9.22
N LYS A 116 15.63 6.20 9.12
CA LYS A 116 16.07 6.89 7.90
C LYS A 116 17.50 6.49 7.53
N GLU A 117 18.38 6.38 8.51
CA GLU A 117 19.79 6.03 8.30
C GLU A 117 19.95 4.64 7.69
N GLU A 118 19.14 3.69 8.16
CA GLU A 118 19.08 2.34 7.60
C GLU A 118 18.56 2.36 6.16
N TYR A 119 17.47 3.06 5.89
CA TYR A 119 16.93 3.23 4.55
C TYR A 119 17.96 3.83 3.57
N GLU A 120 18.59 4.94 3.94
CA GLU A 120 19.58 5.61 3.08
C GLU A 120 20.81 4.75 2.83
N ARG A 121 21.26 3.98 3.84
CA ARG A 121 22.37 3.03 3.70
C ARG A 121 22.07 1.99 2.64
N GLU A 122 20.90 1.36 2.70
CA GLU A 122 20.53 0.34 1.71
C GLU A 122 20.29 0.95 0.33
N ARG A 123 19.68 2.14 0.28
CA ARG A 123 19.49 2.90 -0.98
C ARG A 123 20.81 3.15 -1.71
N ILE A 124 21.86 3.55 -0.97
CA ILE A 124 23.20 3.75 -1.54
C ILE A 124 23.74 2.47 -2.17
N LYS A 125 23.57 1.31 -1.52
CA LYS A 125 24.01 0.02 -2.08
C LYS A 125 23.28 -0.29 -3.38
N VAL A 126 21.97 -0.11 -3.43
CA VAL A 126 21.17 -0.34 -4.65
C VAL A 126 21.58 0.60 -5.78
N CYS A 127 21.85 1.88 -5.47
CA CYS A 127 22.38 2.83 -6.45
C CYS A 127 23.74 2.38 -7.02
N GLN A 128 24.63 1.85 -6.19
CA GLN A 128 25.94 1.34 -6.65
C GLN A 128 25.77 0.14 -7.58
N GLU A 129 24.84 -0.77 -7.26
CA GLU A 129 24.53 -1.93 -8.10
C GLU A 129 23.95 -1.51 -9.47
N LEU A 130 23.03 -0.54 -9.50
CA LEU A 130 22.49 0.03 -10.74
C LEU A 130 23.60 0.61 -11.64
N LEU A 131 24.54 1.37 -11.07
CA LEU A 131 25.66 1.95 -11.82
C LEU A 131 26.59 0.86 -12.38
N GLY A 132 26.80 -0.23 -11.63
CA GLY A 132 27.55 -1.40 -12.09
C GLY A 132 26.87 -2.06 -13.29
N GLN A 133 25.56 -2.26 -13.23
CA GLN A 133 24.76 -2.85 -14.31
C GLN A 133 24.78 -2.00 -15.58
N GLU A 134 24.64 -0.69 -15.46
CA GLU A 134 24.68 0.22 -16.60
C GLU A 134 26.08 0.21 -17.27
N SER A 135 27.13 0.19 -16.46
CA SER A 135 28.52 0.12 -16.93
C SER A 135 28.80 -1.18 -17.68
N MET A 136 28.34 -2.32 -17.15
CA MET A 136 28.47 -3.63 -17.79
C MET A 136 27.72 -3.69 -19.12
N ARG A 137 26.48 -3.16 -19.16
CA ARG A 137 25.69 -3.10 -20.38
C ARG A 137 26.40 -2.31 -21.48
N LYS A 138 26.94 -1.13 -21.16
CA LYS A 138 27.71 -0.31 -22.12
C LYS A 138 28.95 -1.03 -22.62
N TYR A 139 29.65 -1.79 -21.77
CA TYR A 139 30.81 -2.59 -22.18
C TYR A 139 30.39 -3.67 -23.20
N LEU A 140 29.34 -4.43 -22.90
CA LEU A 140 28.84 -5.49 -23.77
C LEU A 140 28.35 -4.99 -25.13
N GLU A 141 27.71 -3.81 -25.16
CA GLU A 141 27.27 -3.14 -26.40
C GLU A 141 28.46 -2.69 -27.26
N ARG A 142 29.62 -2.35 -26.68
CA ARG A 142 30.85 -1.96 -27.40
C ARG A 142 31.65 -3.15 -27.93
N THR A 143 31.47 -4.34 -27.35
CA THR A 143 32.18 -5.57 -27.74
C THR A 143 31.43 -6.40 -28.80
N LYS A 144 30.24 -5.96 -29.23
CA LYS A 144 29.51 -6.53 -30.38
C LYS A 144 29.87 -5.79 -31.66
#